data_AF-A0A8H7RVQ9-F1
#
_entry.id   AF-A0A8H7RVQ9-F1
#
_cell.length_a   1.000
_cell.length_b   1.000
_cell.length_c   1.000
_cell.angle_alpha   90.00
_cell.angle_beta   90.00
_cell.angle_gamma   90.00
#
_symmetry.space_group_name_H-M   'P 1'
#
loop_
_entity.id
_entity.type
_entity.pdbx_description
1 polymer ?
#
loop_
_entity_poly.entity_id
_entity_poly.type
_entity_poly.pdbx_seq_one_letter_code
_entity_poly.pdbx_strand_id
1 'polypeptide(L)'
;MPVHTFKALLVHPSHSLSEFLFVNSRQPTQPLAITTISTYVRSVLRLSPIASQVGSKLPLFRSVASDKALCNGVPLDDVLLMGNWSSSTVFTNHYRRDRQTTQNISTAVINEIP
;
A
#
# COMPACT_ATOMS: atom_id res chain seq x y z
N MET A 1 9.73 -7.25 -25.20
CA MET A 1 8.52 -6.43 -25.41
C MET A 1 7.36 -7.02 -24.60
N PRO A 2 6.92 -6.41 -23.49
CA PRO A 2 5.92 -6.98 -22.58
C PRO A 2 4.62 -7.43 -23.27
N VAL A 3 4.13 -6.67 -24.24
CA VAL A 3 2.90 -6.98 -25.01
C VAL A 3 3.02 -8.28 -25.79
N HIS A 4 4.20 -8.60 -26.33
CA HIS A 4 4.42 -9.83 -27.08
C HIS A 4 4.49 -11.02 -26.13
N THR A 5 5.10 -10.84 -24.95
CA THR A 5 5.11 -11.84 -23.88
C THR A 5 3.69 -12.19 -23.43
N PHE A 6 2.84 -11.19 -23.18
CA PHE A 6 1.44 -11.42 -22.77
C PHE A 6 0.62 -12.11 -23.86
N LYS A 7 0.79 -11.71 -25.12
CA LYS A 7 0.14 -12.39 -26.26
C LYS A 7 0.62 -13.84 -26.40
N ALA A 8 1.90 -14.10 -26.21
CA ALA A 8 2.45 -15.46 -26.21
C ALA A 8 1.87 -16.31 -25.07
N LEU A 9 1.77 -15.76 -23.85
CA LEU A 9 1.15 -16.43 -22.71
C LEU A 9 -0.33 -16.74 -22.95
N LEU A 10 -1.06 -15.85 -23.64
CA LEU A 10 -2.49 -16.03 -23.96
C LEU A 10 -2.73 -17.15 -24.99
N VAL A 11 -1.77 -17.40 -25.88
CA VAL A 11 -1.90 -18.31 -27.03
C VAL A 11 -1.46 -19.74 -26.71
N HIS A 12 -0.78 -19.98 -25.58
CA HIS A 12 -0.37 -21.32 -25.15
C HIS A 12 -1.39 -21.93 -24.15
N PRO A 13 -2.25 -22.88 -24.56
CA PRO A 13 -3.37 -23.35 -23.74
C PRO A 13 -3.02 -24.48 -22.75
N SER A 14 -1.79 -24.98 -22.75
CA SER A 14 -1.49 -26.32 -22.21
C SER A 14 -0.27 -26.45 -21.31
N HIS A 15 0.30 -25.36 -20.79
CA HIS A 15 1.27 -25.46 -19.70
C HIS A 15 0.94 -24.44 -18.62
N SER A 16 0.88 -24.92 -17.36
CA SER A 16 1.00 -24.07 -16.17
C SER A 16 2.35 -23.36 -16.24
N LEU A 17 2.42 -22.21 -16.92
CA LEU A 17 3.68 -21.51 -17.20
C LEU A 17 4.24 -20.78 -15.97
N SER A 18 3.48 -20.73 -14.88
CA SER A 18 3.87 -20.11 -13.63
C SER A 18 3.06 -20.72 -12.48
N GLU A 19 3.73 -21.38 -11.54
CA GLU A 19 3.15 -21.70 -10.22
C GLU A 19 2.86 -20.43 -9.39
N PHE A 20 3.25 -19.26 -9.90
CA PHE A 20 3.17 -17.98 -9.23
C PHE A 20 2.00 -17.13 -9.73
N LEU A 21 1.29 -16.48 -8.80
CA LEU A 21 0.21 -15.54 -9.08
C LEU A 21 0.69 -14.28 -9.82
N PHE A 22 1.92 -13.82 -9.53
CA PHE A 22 2.52 -12.64 -10.16
C PHE A 22 3.60 -13.07 -11.15
N VAL A 23 3.47 -12.63 -12.41
CA VAL A 23 4.34 -13.05 -13.51
C VAL A 23 5.26 -11.91 -13.95
N ASN A 24 6.53 -12.23 -14.19
CA ASN A 24 7.49 -11.29 -14.74
C ASN A 24 7.31 -11.14 -16.26
N SER A 25 7.08 -9.90 -16.73
CA SER A 25 6.82 -9.61 -18.15
C SER A 25 8.03 -9.79 -19.09
N ARG A 26 9.24 -9.86 -18.53
CA ARG A 26 10.50 -10.10 -19.25
C ARG A 26 10.90 -11.57 -19.22
N GLN A 27 10.66 -12.25 -18.10
CA GLN A 27 11.05 -13.65 -17.86
C GLN A 27 9.92 -14.39 -17.13
N PRO A 28 8.86 -14.84 -17.84
CA PRO A 28 7.65 -15.40 -17.22
C PRO A 28 7.85 -16.65 -16.35
N THR A 29 8.93 -17.39 -16.59
CA THR A 29 9.28 -18.61 -15.85
C THR A 29 9.99 -18.33 -14.52
N GLN A 30 10.35 -17.07 -14.25
CA GLN A 30 11.00 -16.68 -13.00
C GLN A 30 10.03 -16.01 -12.04
N PRO A 31 10.14 -16.28 -10.72
CA PRO A 31 9.31 -15.62 -9.73
C PRO A 31 9.56 -14.11 -9.73
N LEU A 32 8.49 -13.34 -9.58
CA LEU A 32 8.59 -11.90 -9.47
C LEU A 32 9.18 -11.51 -8.11
N ALA A 33 10.25 -10.72 -8.11
CA ALA A 33 10.84 -10.23 -6.86
C ALA A 33 9.86 -9.34 -6.08
N ILE A 34 9.86 -9.50 -4.74
CA ILE A 34 9.06 -8.69 -3.81
C ILE A 34 9.37 -7.18 -3.99
N THR A 35 10.62 -6.85 -4.29
CA THR A 35 11.07 -5.48 -4.57
C THR A 35 10.38 -4.88 -5.79
N THR A 36 10.17 -5.67 -6.84
CA THR A 36 9.45 -5.25 -8.05
C THR A 36 7.98 -4.96 -7.73
N ILE A 37 7.31 -5.86 -7.01
CA ILE A 37 5.92 -5.67 -6.57
C ILE A 37 5.82 -4.41 -5.71
N SER A 38 6.70 -4.27 -4.71
CA SER A 38 6.73 -3.12 -3.81
C SER A 38 6.95 -1.80 -4.55
N THR A 39 7.83 -1.80 -5.56
CA THR A 39 8.11 -0.63 -6.39
C THR A 39 6.88 -0.24 -7.21
N TYR A 40 6.20 -1.22 -7.80
CA TYR A 40 4.98 -1.00 -8.57
C TYR A 40 3.83 -0.47 -7.69
N VAL A 41 3.59 -1.07 -6.52
CA VAL A 41 2.57 -0.58 -5.58
C VAL A 41 2.85 0.87 -5.17
N ARG A 42 4.12 1.21 -4.89
CA ARG A 42 4.52 2.59 -4.58
C ARG A 42 4.33 3.54 -5.76
N SER A 43 4.61 3.11 -6.99
CA SER A 43 4.40 3.96 -8.16
C SER A 43 2.91 4.27 -8.36
N VAL A 44 2.02 3.30 -8.14
CA VAL A 44 0.57 3.53 -8.17
C VAL A 44 0.14 4.50 -7.06
N LEU A 45 0.62 4.31 -5.83
CA LEU A 45 0.31 5.22 -4.71
C LEU A 45 0.75 6.66 -4.98
N ARG A 46 1.88 6.87 -5.66
CA ARG A 46 2.35 8.22 -6.05
C ARG A 46 1.41 8.95 -7.00
N LEU A 47 0.59 8.22 -7.75
CA LEU A 47 -0.42 8.81 -8.64
C LEU A 47 -1.71 9.20 -7.89
N SER A 48 -1.85 8.78 -6.63
CA SER A 48 -3.05 9.06 -5.84
C SER A 48 -2.94 10.40 -5.09
N PRO A 49 -4.08 11.06 -4.78
CA PRO A 49 -4.11 12.31 -4.01
C PRO A 49 -3.43 12.22 -2.64
N ILE A 50 -3.31 11.00 -2.10
CA ILE A 50 -2.61 10.68 -0.85
C ILE A 50 -1.12 11.06 -0.88
N ALA A 51 -0.50 11.08 -2.07
CA ALA A 51 0.90 11.43 -2.24
C ALA A 51 1.18 12.94 -2.25
N SER A 52 0.13 13.79 -2.22
CA SER A 52 0.24 15.24 -2.46
C SER A 52 0.83 16.04 -1.29
N GLN A 53 1.20 15.40 -0.18
CA GLN A 53 1.86 16.08 0.94
C GLN A 53 3.37 16.19 0.67
N VAL A 54 3.78 17.36 0.19
CA VAL A 54 5.18 17.71 -0.07
C VAL A 54 6.02 17.46 1.19
N GLY A 55 7.05 16.61 1.07
CA GLY A 55 8.00 16.31 2.16
C GLY A 55 7.57 15.19 3.12
N SER A 56 6.36 14.63 3.01
CA SER A 56 5.96 13.51 3.86
C SER A 56 6.33 12.15 3.26
N LYS A 57 6.62 11.17 4.13
CA LYS A 57 6.91 9.79 3.72
C LYS A 57 5.66 9.17 3.10
N LEU A 58 5.78 8.63 1.89
CA LEU A 58 4.68 7.91 1.23
C LEU A 58 4.14 6.81 2.17
N PRO A 59 2.82 6.77 2.45
CA PRO A 59 2.27 5.80 3.37
C PRO A 59 2.32 4.39 2.78
N LEU A 60 2.28 3.40 3.66
CA LEU A 60 2.16 2.00 3.27
C LEU A 60 0.75 1.78 2.69
N PHE A 61 0.66 1.06 1.57
CA PHE A 61 -0.63 0.71 0.94
C PHE A 61 -1.59 0.06 1.94
N ARG A 62 -1.07 -0.86 2.76
CA ARG A 62 -1.83 -1.54 3.82
C ARG A 62 -2.47 -0.57 4.81
N SER A 63 -1.73 0.47 5.22
CA SER A 63 -2.23 1.51 6.12
C SER A 63 -3.36 2.30 5.46
N VAL A 64 -3.17 2.75 4.21
CA VAL A 64 -4.20 3.44 3.44
C VAL A 64 -5.47 2.59 3.29
N ALA A 65 -5.33 1.32 2.93
CA ALA A 65 -6.46 0.42 2.72
C ALA A 65 -7.22 0.15 4.03
N SER A 66 -6.51 -0.09 5.13
CA SER A 66 -7.11 -0.34 6.46
C SER A 66 -7.86 0.89 6.96
N ASP A 67 -7.26 2.07 6.83
CA ASP A 67 -7.85 3.35 7.19
C ASP A 67 -9.13 3.62 6.36
N LYS A 68 -9.07 3.40 5.04
CA LYS A 68 -10.23 3.54 4.16
C LYS A 68 -11.35 2.55 4.49
N ALA A 69 -11.02 1.31 4.84
CA ALA A 69 -12.00 0.30 5.26
C ALA A 69 -12.75 0.74 6.53
N LEU A 70 -12.04 1.27 7.52
CA LEU A 70 -12.65 1.84 8.73
C LEU A 70 -13.56 3.03 8.42
N CYS A 71 -13.12 3.97 7.57
CA CYS A 71 -13.96 5.10 7.17
C CYS A 71 -15.26 4.66 6.47
N ASN A 72 -15.25 3.48 5.84
CA ASN A 72 -16.42 2.89 5.20
C ASN A 72 -17.27 2.01 6.14
N GLY A 73 -16.96 2.00 7.44
CA GLY A 73 -17.76 1.29 8.45
C GLY A 73 -17.40 -0.18 8.64
N VAL A 74 -16.28 -0.67 8.09
CA VAL A 74 -15.81 -2.02 8.40
C VAL A 74 -15.42 -2.09 9.88
N PRO A 75 -15.84 -3.13 10.63
CA PRO A 75 -15.47 -3.29 12.03
C PRO A 75 -13.96 -3.29 12.25
N LEU A 76 -13.52 -2.69 13.36
CA LEU A 76 -12.09 -2.59 13.65
C LEU A 76 -11.41 -3.96 13.75
N ASP A 77 -12.05 -4.93 14.36
CA ASP A 77 -11.48 -6.28 14.50
C ASP A 77 -11.24 -6.95 13.15
N ASP A 78 -12.15 -6.77 12.19
CA ASP A 78 -11.99 -7.26 10.81
C ASP A 78 -10.83 -6.55 10.10
N VAL A 79 -10.68 -5.23 10.30
CA VAL A 79 -9.56 -4.47 9.75
C VAL A 79 -8.23 -4.93 10.34
N LEU A 80 -8.18 -5.20 11.64
CA LEU A 80 -6.98 -5.72 12.31
C LEU A 80 -6.59 -7.11 11.80
N LEU A 81 -7.58 -7.99 11.66
CA LEU A 81 -7.41 -9.34 11.14
C LEU A 81 -6.95 -9.32 9.67
N MET A 82 -7.69 -8.66 8.79
CA MET A 82 -7.38 -8.62 7.34
C MET A 82 -6.11 -7.82 7.05
N GLY A 83 -5.82 -6.79 7.84
CA GLY A 83 -4.59 -6.01 7.74
C GLY A 83 -3.37 -6.71 8.36
N ASN A 84 -3.55 -7.87 9.01
CA ASN A 84 -2.49 -8.56 9.76
C ASN A 84 -1.72 -7.58 10.68
N TRP A 85 -2.48 -6.82 11.46
CA TRP A 85 -1.95 -5.88 12.44
C TRP A 85 -1.72 -6.60 13.76
N SER A 86 -0.59 -6.35 14.42
CA SER A 86 -0.26 -7.02 15.69
C SER A 86 -1.15 -6.58 16.85
N SER A 87 -1.69 -5.36 16.81
CA SER A 87 -2.68 -4.88 17.77
C SER A 87 -3.42 -3.63 17.25
N SER A 88 -4.57 -3.36 17.87
CA SER A 88 -5.33 -2.12 17.68
C SER A 88 -4.49 -0.87 17.97
N THR A 89 -3.70 -0.90 19.04
CA THR A 89 -2.82 0.21 19.43
C THR A 89 -1.76 0.49 18.38
N VAL A 90 -1.11 -0.55 17.84
CA VAL A 90 -0.09 -0.40 16.79
C VAL A 90 -0.71 0.22 15.54
N PHE A 91 -1.86 -0.29 15.10
CA PHE A 91 -2.59 0.28 13.97
C PHE A 91 -2.96 1.75 14.22
N THR A 92 -3.60 2.03 15.35
CA THR A 92 -4.12 3.36 15.69
C THR A 92 -3.01 4.42 15.82
N ASN A 93 -1.88 4.07 16.43
CA ASN A 93 -0.82 5.05 16.71
C ASN A 93 0.09 5.31 15.51
N HIS A 94 0.35 4.29 14.69
CA HIS A 94 1.36 4.38 13.64
C HIS A 94 0.81 4.39 12.21
N TYR A 95 -0.43 3.95 12.01
CA TYR A 95 -0.96 3.66 10.68
C TYR A 95 -2.34 4.25 10.40
N ARG A 96 -3.11 4.65 11.42
CA ARG A 96 -4.38 5.37 11.25
C ARG A 96 -4.11 6.83 10.91
N ARG A 97 -4.68 7.31 9.82
CA ARG A 97 -4.31 8.60 9.25
C ARG A 97 -5.17 9.74 9.78
N ASP A 98 -6.42 9.45 10.13
CA ASP A 98 -7.31 10.42 10.81
C ASP A 98 -6.72 10.97 12.12
N ARG A 99 -5.77 10.25 12.72
CA ARG A 99 -5.09 10.62 13.97
C ARG A 99 -3.71 11.24 13.79
N GLN A 100 -3.19 11.36 12.57
CA GLN A 100 -1.97 12.13 12.34
C GLN A 100 -2.30 13.60 12.60
N THR A 101 -2.01 14.05 13.82
CA THR A 101 -2.25 15.40 14.28
C THR A 101 -1.61 16.40 13.33
N THR A 102 -2.42 17.21 12.66
CA THR A 102 -2.00 18.36 11.87
C THR A 102 -1.35 19.44 12.75
N GLN A 103 -1.47 19.32 14.07
CA GLN A 103 -0.97 20.27 15.05
C GLN A 103 0.39 19.82 15.58
N ASN A 104 1.40 20.63 15.32
CA ASN A 104 2.65 20.57 16.05
C ASN A 104 2.42 21.20 17.43
N ILE A 105 2.35 20.36 18.47
CA ILE A 105 2.15 20.80 19.85
C ILE A 105 3.17 21.86 20.28
N SER A 106 4.40 21.80 19.77
CA SER A 106 5.44 22.80 20.06
C SER A 106 5.08 24.17 19.48
N THR A 107 4.44 24.23 18.30
CA THR A 107 3.95 25.51 17.75
C THR A 107 2.70 26.04 18.45
N ALA A 108 1.87 25.15 18.99
CA ALA A 108 0.70 25.55 19.76
C ALA A 108 1.11 26.20 21.11
N VAL A 109 2.10 25.63 21.80
CA VAL A 109 2.58 26.14 23.09
C VAL A 109 3.39 27.44 22.94
N ILE A 110 4.20 27.58 21.87
CA ILE A 110 5.03 28.77 21.67
C ILE A 110 4.20 30.01 21.32
N ASN A 111 3.05 29.86 20.64
CA ASN A 111 2.18 30.97 20.26
C ASN A 111 1.23 31.45 21.39
N GLU A 112 1.26 30.81 22.57
CA GLU A 112 0.47 31.21 23.74
C GLU A 112 1.28 31.94 24.82
N ILE A 113 2.55 32.28 24.56
CA ILE A 113 3.34 33.11 25.46
C ILE A 113 3.22 34.58 25.01
N PRO A 114 2.60 35.47 25.82
CA PRO A 114 2.47 36.90 25.50
C PRO A 114 3.82 37.63 25.46
#